data_AF-A0AAJ0AXD1-F1
#
_entry.id   AF-A0AAJ0AXD1-F1
#
_cell.length_a   1.000
_cell.length_b   1.000
_cell.length_c   1.000
_cell.angle_alpha   90.00
_cell.angle_beta   90.00
_cell.angle_gamma   90.00
#
_symmetry.space_group_name_H-M   'P 1'
#
loop_
_entity.id
_entity.type
_entity.pdbx_description
1 polymer ?
#
loop_
_entity_poly.entity_id
_entity_poly.type
_entity_poly.pdbx_seq_one_letter_code
_entity_poly.pdbx_strand_id
1 'polypeptide(L)'
;MEGLQLPDINDLLVTADNPARADVSGMDHERCASLHNYLVRYAWAAEGRSLADLDGNNATFFTTHGDDAEALRPRLDTSLERFLETAMLPPANADDPAPFFFWAASIAEPEGLFDNDTFDLFDEPEDALVCIYPAIDGQGGGSGGGLWYHQPTHRAAFFMSQVDYEFALPVNEGQHAALWHPLETVLSNWINLIRLGKTKVTPHDTPSQYGSEKIGGRWEWRPYGDAQVADCIAAWDQLCDAIEARTPNATDQPQSEPLLTPAVLDAASVPDGFARAFLARARRPRFGHIAPGLALPPSNAAEFTSLQRFAQQQQRGPQDIPPVCLFPAAQSGLEADVTGSFNPFPSYSGLSRVPAGVYSESISRDSYDNAEEGFRLLLPFGLQGYVGDEEDLAGARKSDGSFVETGSVAELYQHGYKPFGGDQNRPQHLERLLNHWRGLVDEGIWRVGPQGVEGSIETFREADTTHWRNYHISPSW
;
A
#
# COMPACT_ATOMS: atom_id res chain seq x y z
N MET A 1 -6.45 -11.69 17.07
CA MET A 1 -7.67 -12.29 16.50
C MET A 1 -8.14 -13.53 17.28
N GLU A 2 -7.54 -13.87 18.43
CA GLU A 2 -8.05 -14.97 19.25
C GLU A 2 -9.41 -14.58 19.86
N GLY A 3 -10.48 -15.26 19.44
CA GLY A 3 -11.79 -15.23 20.11
C GLY A 3 -13.01 -14.91 19.23
N LEU A 4 -12.84 -14.43 17.99
CA LEU A 4 -13.97 -14.15 17.09
C LEU A 4 -14.25 -15.38 16.22
N GLN A 5 -15.42 -16.02 16.41
CA GLN A 5 -15.89 -17.12 15.56
C GLN A 5 -16.47 -16.57 14.25
N LEU A 6 -15.61 -16.13 13.34
CA LEU A 6 -16.00 -15.70 12.00
C LEU A 6 -16.01 -16.88 11.02
N PRO A 7 -16.79 -16.81 9.93
CA PRO A 7 -16.74 -17.81 8.87
C PRO A 7 -15.33 -17.96 8.29
N ASP A 8 -14.93 -19.19 7.94
CA ASP A 8 -13.72 -19.40 7.16
C ASP A 8 -13.98 -19.00 5.71
N ILE A 9 -13.13 -18.11 5.20
CA ILE A 9 -13.19 -17.53 3.85
C ILE A 9 -11.87 -17.72 3.10
N ASN A 10 -10.94 -18.55 3.59
CA ASN A 10 -9.62 -18.70 2.99
C ASN A 10 -9.70 -19.08 1.51
N ASP A 11 -10.60 -20.01 1.17
CA ASP A 11 -10.84 -20.48 -0.21
C ASP A 11 -11.58 -19.44 -1.07
N LEU A 12 -12.02 -18.32 -0.48
CA LEU A 12 -12.69 -17.22 -1.18
C LEU A 12 -11.78 -16.01 -1.40
N LEU A 13 -10.64 -15.91 -0.70
CA LEU A 13 -9.73 -14.78 -0.88
C LEU A 13 -9.03 -14.83 -2.23
N VAL A 14 -8.98 -13.68 -2.91
CA VAL A 14 -8.21 -13.54 -4.14
C VAL A 14 -6.73 -13.59 -3.80
N THR A 15 -6.06 -14.61 -4.33
CA THR A 15 -4.61 -14.83 -4.18
C THR A 15 -4.03 -15.29 -5.53
N ALA A 16 -2.71 -15.43 -5.63
CA ALA A 16 -2.09 -15.98 -6.84
C ALA A 16 -2.59 -17.39 -7.17
N ASP A 17 -2.84 -18.22 -6.15
CA ASP A 17 -3.32 -19.60 -6.31
C ASP A 17 -4.85 -19.68 -6.43
N ASN A 18 -5.57 -18.60 -6.10
CA ASN A 18 -7.02 -18.49 -6.19
C ASN A 18 -7.42 -17.13 -6.79
N PRO A 19 -7.13 -16.89 -8.08
CA PRO A 19 -7.34 -15.58 -8.70
C PRO A 19 -8.84 -15.22 -8.77
N ALA A 20 -9.11 -13.95 -9.07
CA ALA A 20 -10.46 -13.50 -9.41
C ALA A 20 -11.00 -14.30 -10.62
N ARG A 21 -12.30 -14.60 -10.62
CA ARG A 21 -12.88 -15.49 -11.63
C ARG A 21 -13.06 -14.74 -12.94
N ALA A 22 -12.43 -15.25 -14.00
CA ALA A 22 -12.60 -14.73 -15.36
C ALA A 22 -13.59 -15.54 -16.20
N ASP A 23 -14.12 -16.64 -15.65
CA ASP A 23 -15.03 -17.58 -16.33
C ASP A 23 -16.51 -17.29 -16.08
N VAL A 24 -16.83 -16.30 -15.23
CA VAL A 24 -18.20 -15.85 -14.97
C VAL A 24 -18.59 -14.70 -15.90
N SER A 25 -19.83 -14.71 -16.36
CA SER A 25 -20.43 -13.54 -17.02
C SER A 25 -20.88 -12.58 -15.93
N GLY A 26 -20.18 -11.45 -15.79
CA GLY A 26 -20.48 -10.46 -14.76
C GLY A 26 -19.56 -10.51 -13.54
N MET A 27 -20.01 -9.88 -12.46
CA MET A 27 -19.42 -10.01 -11.13
C MET A 27 -19.65 -11.42 -10.57
N ASP A 28 -18.64 -12.00 -9.90
CA ASP A 28 -18.83 -13.18 -9.03
C ASP A 28 -19.57 -12.76 -7.76
N HIS A 29 -20.88 -12.54 -7.89
CA HIS A 29 -21.73 -11.96 -6.84
C HIS A 29 -21.78 -12.83 -5.58
N GLU A 30 -21.70 -14.16 -5.69
CA GLU A 30 -21.68 -15.06 -4.53
C GLU A 30 -20.39 -14.89 -3.71
N ARG A 31 -19.25 -14.85 -4.41
CA ARG A 31 -17.94 -14.61 -3.78
C ARG A 31 -17.87 -13.19 -3.19
N CYS A 32 -18.30 -12.18 -3.94
CA CYS A 32 -18.32 -10.80 -3.48
C CYS A 32 -19.23 -10.62 -2.25
N ALA A 33 -20.44 -11.17 -2.26
CA ALA A 33 -21.36 -11.11 -1.12
C ALA A 33 -20.76 -11.82 0.10
N SER A 34 -20.11 -12.97 -0.08
CA SER A 34 -19.45 -13.69 1.02
C SER A 34 -18.31 -12.87 1.65
N LEU A 35 -17.47 -12.22 0.85
CA LEU A 35 -16.38 -11.36 1.33
C LEU A 35 -16.92 -10.08 2.00
N HIS A 36 -17.94 -9.45 1.41
CA HIS A 36 -18.64 -8.32 2.02
C HIS A 36 -19.24 -8.69 3.38
N ASN A 37 -19.99 -9.79 3.43
CA ASN A 37 -20.65 -10.25 4.65
C ASN A 37 -19.62 -10.63 5.74
N TYR A 38 -18.43 -11.09 5.36
CA TYR A 38 -17.33 -11.30 6.31
C TYR A 38 -16.87 -9.98 6.94
N LEU A 39 -16.69 -8.91 6.15
CA LEU A 39 -16.30 -7.58 6.66
C LEU A 39 -17.35 -7.01 7.63
N VAL A 40 -18.64 -7.12 7.30
CA VAL A 40 -19.74 -6.71 8.19
C VAL A 40 -19.70 -7.48 9.51
N ARG A 41 -19.58 -8.83 9.44
CA ARG A 41 -19.49 -9.68 10.64
C ARG A 41 -18.25 -9.35 11.49
N TYR A 42 -17.11 -9.12 10.85
CA TYR A 42 -15.88 -8.75 11.54
C TYR A 42 -16.07 -7.45 12.33
N ALA A 43 -16.56 -6.38 11.66
CA ALA A 43 -16.76 -5.10 12.32
C ALA A 43 -17.76 -5.20 13.47
N TRP A 44 -18.92 -5.83 13.22
CA TRP A 44 -19.99 -6.03 14.20
C TRP A 44 -19.51 -6.77 15.46
N ALA A 45 -18.80 -7.89 15.26
CA ALA A 45 -18.32 -8.69 16.38
C ALA A 45 -17.13 -8.02 17.10
N ALA A 46 -16.26 -7.30 16.37
CA ALA A 46 -15.17 -6.54 16.96
C ALA A 46 -15.63 -5.34 17.80
N GLU A 47 -16.82 -4.80 17.52
CA GLU A 47 -17.52 -3.85 18.40
C GLU A 47 -18.06 -4.48 19.70
N GLY A 48 -18.01 -5.81 19.83
CA GLY A 48 -18.56 -6.56 20.95
C GLY A 48 -20.06 -6.86 20.81
N ARG A 49 -20.63 -6.71 19.62
CA ARG A 49 -22.04 -7.03 19.34
C ARG A 49 -22.21 -8.52 19.03
N SER A 50 -23.42 -9.04 19.27
CA SER A 50 -23.74 -10.45 19.06
C SER A 50 -23.88 -10.78 17.57
N LEU A 51 -23.14 -11.78 17.09
CA LEU A 51 -23.31 -12.29 15.72
C LEU A 51 -24.70 -12.88 15.49
N ALA A 52 -25.35 -13.42 16.52
CA ALA A 52 -26.71 -13.97 16.39
C ALA A 52 -27.74 -12.90 15.99
N ASP A 53 -27.56 -11.65 16.46
CA ASP A 53 -28.44 -10.54 16.09
C ASP A 53 -28.26 -10.16 14.61
N LEU A 54 -27.02 -10.27 14.11
CA LEU A 54 -26.67 -9.99 12.73
C LEU A 54 -27.08 -11.14 11.78
N ASP A 55 -26.90 -12.39 12.17
CA ASP A 55 -27.28 -13.55 11.35
C ASP A 55 -28.80 -13.77 11.29
N GLY A 56 -29.55 -13.28 12.28
CA GLY A 56 -31.01 -13.22 12.26
C GLY A 56 -31.59 -12.06 11.44
N ASN A 57 -30.75 -11.13 10.99
CA ASN A 57 -31.14 -9.98 10.20
C ASN A 57 -31.30 -10.36 8.72
N ASN A 58 -32.32 -9.79 8.06
CA ASN A 58 -32.54 -9.93 6.63
C ASN A 58 -32.37 -8.62 5.87
N ALA A 59 -31.78 -7.59 6.48
CA ALA A 59 -31.54 -6.31 5.84
C ALA A 59 -30.49 -6.44 4.72
N THR A 60 -30.92 -6.10 3.52
CA THR A 60 -30.11 -5.91 2.31
C THR A 60 -30.48 -4.57 1.69
N PHE A 61 -29.85 -4.20 0.58
CA PHE A 61 -30.15 -2.93 -0.09
C PHE A 61 -31.65 -2.79 -0.42
N PHE A 62 -32.22 -3.79 -1.11
CA PHE A 62 -33.63 -3.75 -1.53
C PHE A 62 -34.62 -3.83 -0.37
N THR A 63 -34.36 -4.65 0.66
CA THR A 63 -35.29 -4.73 1.80
C THR A 63 -35.26 -3.49 2.68
N THR A 64 -34.12 -2.78 2.72
CA THR A 64 -33.92 -1.60 3.55
C THR A 64 -34.52 -0.35 2.91
N HIS A 65 -34.35 -0.19 1.60
CA HIS A 65 -34.79 1.01 0.88
C HIS A 65 -36.09 0.84 0.08
N GLY A 66 -36.61 -0.38 -0.06
CA GLY A 66 -37.93 -0.65 -0.64
C GLY A 66 -38.10 -0.11 -2.06
N ASP A 67 -39.17 0.66 -2.29
CA ASP A 67 -39.57 1.16 -3.60
C ASP A 67 -38.46 1.99 -4.29
N ASP A 68 -37.67 2.76 -3.51
CA ASP A 68 -36.59 3.59 -4.05
C ASP A 68 -35.46 2.73 -4.64
N ALA A 69 -35.12 1.61 -3.98
CA ALA A 69 -34.16 0.64 -4.51
C ALA A 69 -34.73 -0.15 -5.70
N GLU A 70 -36.00 -0.57 -5.63
CA GLU A 70 -36.64 -1.29 -6.74
C GLU A 70 -36.75 -0.45 -8.01
N ALA A 71 -36.88 0.88 -7.89
CA ALA A 71 -36.85 1.80 -9.02
C ALA A 71 -35.50 1.80 -9.77
N LEU A 72 -34.41 1.41 -9.12
CA LEU A 72 -33.07 1.34 -9.72
C LEU A 72 -32.79 0.01 -10.41
N ARG A 73 -33.54 -1.05 -10.12
CA ARG A 73 -33.31 -2.40 -10.66
C ARG A 73 -33.16 -2.44 -12.19
N PRO A 74 -33.95 -1.70 -13.00
CA PRO A 74 -33.78 -1.69 -14.46
C PRO A 74 -32.46 -1.11 -14.97
N ARG A 75 -31.73 -0.36 -14.13
CA ARG A 75 -30.45 0.30 -14.46
C ARG A 75 -29.23 -0.55 -14.05
N LEU A 76 -29.45 -1.63 -13.29
CA LEU A 76 -28.40 -2.46 -12.75
C LEU A 76 -28.12 -3.67 -13.65
N ASP A 77 -26.85 -4.02 -13.80
CA ASP A 77 -26.46 -5.32 -14.32
C ASP A 77 -26.97 -6.43 -13.40
N THR A 78 -27.38 -7.56 -13.99
CA THR A 78 -27.97 -8.67 -13.26
C THR A 78 -27.03 -9.22 -12.17
N SER A 79 -25.72 -9.22 -12.38
CA SER A 79 -24.77 -9.69 -11.37
C SER A 79 -24.65 -8.73 -10.18
N LEU A 80 -24.70 -7.42 -10.42
CA LEU A 80 -24.70 -6.40 -9.37
C LEU A 80 -26.01 -6.40 -8.58
N GLU A 81 -27.15 -6.54 -9.27
CA GLU A 81 -28.46 -6.73 -8.63
C GLU A 81 -28.43 -7.91 -7.64
N ARG A 82 -27.94 -9.08 -8.08
CA ARG A 82 -27.83 -10.28 -7.22
C ARG A 82 -26.90 -10.08 -6.03
N PHE A 83 -25.82 -9.32 -6.22
CA PHE A 83 -24.94 -8.93 -5.12
C PHE A 83 -25.70 -8.08 -4.09
N LEU A 84 -26.41 -7.03 -4.52
CA LEU A 84 -27.18 -6.14 -3.64
C LEU A 84 -28.37 -6.84 -2.95
N GLU A 85 -28.91 -7.90 -3.55
CA GLU A 85 -29.91 -8.78 -2.92
C GLU A 85 -29.34 -9.64 -1.78
N THR A 86 -28.03 -9.88 -1.75
CA THR A 86 -27.39 -10.86 -0.86
C THR A 86 -26.43 -10.19 0.14
N ALA A 87 -25.90 -9.02 -0.19
CA ALA A 87 -25.02 -8.24 0.67
C ALA A 87 -25.78 -7.76 1.92
N MET A 88 -25.29 -8.17 3.08
CA MET A 88 -25.91 -7.89 4.37
C MET A 88 -25.64 -6.44 4.78
N LEU A 89 -26.67 -5.77 5.26
CA LEU A 89 -26.54 -4.52 5.99
C LEU A 89 -26.61 -4.76 7.50
N PRO A 90 -26.02 -3.89 8.33
CA PRO A 90 -26.30 -3.88 9.77
C PRO A 90 -27.82 -3.76 10.03
N PRO A 91 -28.33 -4.30 11.15
CA PRO A 91 -29.75 -4.17 11.50
C PRO A 91 -30.18 -2.71 11.55
N ALA A 92 -31.35 -2.36 11.01
CA ALA A 92 -31.83 -0.97 10.95
C ALA A 92 -32.03 -0.31 12.33
N ASN A 93 -32.17 -1.11 13.39
CA ASN A 93 -32.27 -0.65 14.78
C ASN A 93 -30.92 -0.59 15.50
N ALA A 94 -29.81 -0.89 14.81
CA ALA A 94 -28.48 -0.77 15.35
C ALA A 94 -28.15 0.71 15.54
N ASP A 95 -27.90 1.10 16.79
CA ASP A 95 -27.38 2.44 17.07
C ASP A 95 -25.93 2.53 16.58
N ASP A 96 -25.66 3.50 15.70
CA ASP A 96 -24.35 3.90 15.19
C ASP A 96 -23.37 2.72 14.92
N PRO A 97 -23.65 1.88 13.90
CA PRO A 97 -22.75 0.79 13.53
C PRO A 97 -21.42 1.35 13.01
N ALA A 98 -20.33 0.59 13.17
CA ALA A 98 -19.08 0.93 12.50
C ALA A 98 -19.29 1.13 10.99
N PRO A 99 -18.55 2.05 10.34
CA PRO A 99 -18.44 2.05 8.89
C PRO A 99 -18.03 0.69 8.34
N PHE A 100 -18.33 0.41 7.08
CA PHE A 100 -18.05 -0.87 6.42
C PHE A 100 -16.56 -1.19 6.42
N PHE A 101 -15.72 -0.21 6.10
CA PHE A 101 -14.27 -0.35 6.13
C PHE A 101 -13.59 0.98 6.46
N PHE A 102 -12.27 0.97 6.66
CA PHE A 102 -11.48 2.14 7.05
C PHE A 102 -11.69 3.37 6.15
N TRP A 103 -11.87 3.19 4.84
CA TRP A 103 -12.14 4.29 3.90
C TRP A 103 -13.59 4.36 3.43
N ALA A 104 -14.39 3.31 3.68
CA ALA A 104 -15.67 3.08 3.03
C ALA A 104 -16.82 3.13 4.04
N ALA A 105 -17.84 3.93 3.75
CA ALA A 105 -19.02 4.16 4.59
C ALA A 105 -19.93 2.92 4.65
N SER A 106 -21.18 2.96 4.21
CA SER A 106 -22.02 1.78 4.03
C SER A 106 -22.19 1.49 2.53
N ILE A 107 -23.02 0.50 2.16
CA ILE A 107 -23.57 0.52 0.80
C ILE A 107 -24.25 1.89 0.59
N ALA A 108 -24.05 2.50 -0.57
CA ALA A 108 -24.63 3.80 -0.91
C ALA A 108 -26.16 3.79 -0.79
N GLU A 109 -26.74 4.92 -0.44
CA GLU A 109 -28.20 5.10 -0.53
C GLU A 109 -28.65 5.15 -2.01
N PRO A 110 -29.93 4.85 -2.32
CA PRO A 110 -30.43 4.84 -3.70
C PRO A 110 -30.11 6.11 -4.50
N GLU A 111 -30.17 7.28 -3.84
CA GLU A 111 -29.88 8.57 -4.48
C GLU A 111 -28.40 8.78 -4.82
N GLY A 112 -27.47 8.12 -4.11
CA GLY A 112 -26.03 8.23 -4.33
C GLY A 112 -25.44 7.11 -5.19
N LEU A 113 -26.28 6.21 -5.70
CA LEU A 113 -25.83 5.01 -6.42
C LEU A 113 -25.24 5.35 -7.81
N PHE A 114 -25.71 6.44 -8.44
CA PHE A 114 -25.29 6.90 -9.76
C PHE A 114 -24.96 8.40 -9.74
N ASP A 115 -23.91 8.82 -10.47
CA ASP A 115 -23.56 10.23 -10.71
C ASP A 115 -23.24 10.44 -12.19
N ASN A 116 -24.28 10.29 -13.03
CA ASN A 116 -24.15 10.38 -14.48
C ASN A 116 -23.61 11.75 -14.93
N ASP A 117 -24.01 12.84 -14.26
CA ASP A 117 -23.58 14.19 -14.63
C ASP A 117 -22.06 14.36 -14.51
N THR A 118 -21.46 13.75 -13.49
CA THR A 118 -20.02 13.84 -13.25
C THR A 118 -19.24 12.92 -14.19
N PHE A 119 -19.71 11.69 -14.44
CA PHE A 119 -18.99 10.74 -15.31
C PHE A 119 -19.20 10.99 -16.81
N ASP A 120 -20.23 11.74 -17.22
CA ASP A 120 -20.35 12.28 -18.58
C ASP A 120 -19.15 13.17 -18.94
N LEU A 121 -18.54 13.86 -17.96
CA LEU A 121 -17.31 14.66 -18.16
C LEU A 121 -16.08 13.82 -18.53
N PHE A 122 -16.13 12.51 -18.28
CA PHE A 122 -15.08 11.54 -18.59
C PHE A 122 -15.48 10.61 -19.74
N ASP A 123 -16.50 10.99 -20.52
CA ASP A 123 -17.03 10.21 -21.65
C ASP A 123 -17.51 8.80 -21.26
N GLU A 124 -17.87 8.59 -20.00
CA GLU A 124 -18.42 7.32 -19.54
C GLU A 124 -19.92 7.21 -19.91
N PRO A 125 -20.40 6.05 -20.37
CA PRO A 125 -21.80 5.88 -20.72
C PRO A 125 -22.74 6.11 -19.52
N GLU A 126 -23.96 6.56 -19.80
CA GLU A 126 -25.03 6.64 -18.79
C GLU A 126 -25.17 5.30 -18.06
N ASP A 127 -25.27 5.36 -16.73
CA ASP A 127 -25.40 4.21 -15.84
C ASP A 127 -24.20 3.23 -15.86
N ALA A 128 -23.08 3.58 -16.51
CA ALA A 128 -21.91 2.71 -16.54
C ALA A 128 -21.24 2.56 -15.16
N LEU A 129 -21.23 3.62 -14.36
CA LEU A 129 -20.58 3.67 -13.05
C LEU A 129 -21.59 3.69 -11.91
N VAL A 130 -21.38 2.79 -10.94
CA VAL A 130 -22.21 2.63 -9.76
C VAL A 130 -21.37 2.76 -8.49
N CYS A 131 -21.70 3.70 -7.60
CA CYS A 131 -21.03 3.83 -6.31
C CYS A 131 -21.54 2.74 -5.36
N ILE A 132 -20.74 1.72 -5.08
CA ILE A 132 -21.13 0.68 -4.13
C ILE A 132 -20.92 1.17 -2.70
N TYR A 133 -19.76 1.75 -2.40
CA TYR A 133 -19.43 2.24 -1.07
C TYR A 133 -18.89 3.67 -1.12
N PRO A 134 -19.65 4.68 -0.67
CA PRO A 134 -19.14 6.06 -0.60
C PRO A 134 -17.91 6.13 0.31
N ALA A 135 -16.98 7.03 -0.01
CA ALA A 135 -15.85 7.31 0.86
C ALA A 135 -16.35 8.01 2.14
N ILE A 136 -15.63 7.80 3.24
CA ILE A 136 -15.89 8.53 4.48
C ILE A 136 -15.27 9.91 4.37
N ASP A 137 -16.07 10.96 4.55
CA ASP A 137 -15.57 12.33 4.56
C ASP A 137 -14.62 12.59 5.73
N GLY A 138 -13.47 13.19 5.44
CA GLY A 138 -12.42 13.47 6.41
C GLY A 138 -11.31 12.41 6.43
N GLN A 139 -10.15 12.77 6.99
CA GLN A 139 -8.97 11.89 7.09
C GLN A 139 -8.59 11.27 5.72
N GLY A 140 -8.50 12.12 4.69
CA GLY A 140 -8.12 11.75 3.32
C GLY A 140 -9.29 11.56 2.36
N GLY A 141 -10.48 11.18 2.85
CA GLY A 141 -11.68 11.09 2.04
C GLY A 141 -12.35 12.45 1.82
N GLY A 142 -12.94 12.64 0.65
CA GLY A 142 -13.69 13.85 0.31
C GLY A 142 -14.80 13.62 -0.71
N SER A 143 -15.54 14.70 -0.98
CA SER A 143 -16.71 14.70 -1.87
C SER A 143 -16.45 13.97 -3.19
N GLY A 144 -17.42 13.14 -3.58
CA GLY A 144 -17.35 12.27 -4.77
C GLY A 144 -16.49 11.02 -4.59
N GLY A 145 -15.80 10.84 -3.46
CA GLY A 145 -15.02 9.63 -3.21
C GLY A 145 -15.90 8.38 -3.00
N GLY A 146 -15.32 7.21 -3.26
CA GLY A 146 -15.94 5.93 -2.99
C GLY A 146 -15.39 4.79 -3.84
N LEU A 147 -15.90 3.59 -3.58
CA LEU A 147 -15.72 2.42 -4.43
C LEU A 147 -16.75 2.47 -5.56
N TRP A 148 -16.28 2.76 -6.76
CA TRP A 148 -17.10 2.78 -7.97
C TRP A 148 -16.94 1.47 -8.73
N TYR A 149 -18.03 0.92 -9.23
CA TYR A 149 -18.10 -0.28 -10.04
C TYR A 149 -18.55 0.07 -11.46
N HIS A 150 -17.76 -0.31 -12.44
CA HIS A 150 -18.04 -0.12 -13.85
C HIS A 150 -18.77 -1.35 -14.41
N GLN A 151 -20.08 -1.22 -14.63
CA GLN A 151 -20.96 -2.31 -15.05
C GLN A 151 -20.50 -2.97 -16.37
N PRO A 152 -20.08 -2.24 -17.42
CA PRO A 152 -19.69 -2.88 -18.69
C PRO A 152 -18.42 -3.75 -18.61
N THR A 153 -17.48 -3.45 -17.71
CA THR A 153 -16.24 -4.24 -17.56
C THR A 153 -16.24 -5.13 -16.32
N HIS A 154 -17.27 -5.01 -15.47
CA HIS A 154 -17.44 -5.71 -14.21
C HIS A 154 -16.25 -5.55 -13.25
N ARG A 155 -15.68 -4.35 -13.19
CA ARG A 155 -14.52 -4.01 -12.35
C ARG A 155 -14.81 -2.80 -11.48
N ALA A 156 -14.02 -2.61 -10.45
CA ALA A 156 -14.13 -1.53 -9.49
C ALA A 156 -12.78 -0.86 -9.21
N ALA A 157 -12.85 0.41 -8.83
CA ALA A 157 -11.74 1.20 -8.32
C ALA A 157 -12.24 2.09 -7.17
N PHE A 158 -11.38 2.33 -6.18
CA PHE A 158 -11.67 3.20 -5.05
C PHE A 158 -10.99 4.56 -5.22
N PHE A 159 -11.77 5.63 -5.20
CA PHE A 159 -11.29 7.01 -5.22
C PHE A 159 -11.46 7.64 -3.84
N MET A 160 -10.42 8.29 -3.31
CA MET A 160 -10.55 8.97 -2.01
C MET A 160 -11.36 10.26 -2.15
N SER A 161 -11.31 10.92 -3.30
CA SER A 161 -12.21 12.02 -3.67
C SER A 161 -12.33 12.18 -5.18
N GLN A 162 -13.22 13.06 -5.65
CA GLN A 162 -13.39 13.38 -7.07
C GLN A 162 -12.09 13.83 -7.79
N VAL A 163 -11.08 14.32 -7.08
CA VAL A 163 -9.81 14.74 -7.70
C VAL A 163 -8.99 13.56 -8.20
N ASP A 164 -9.28 12.36 -7.69
CA ASP A 164 -8.54 11.14 -8.05
C ASP A 164 -9.08 10.50 -9.33
N TYR A 165 -10.20 10.98 -9.86
CA TYR A 165 -10.84 10.44 -11.07
C TYR A 165 -9.89 10.43 -12.27
N GLU A 166 -9.08 11.47 -12.42
CA GLU A 166 -8.11 11.60 -13.52
C GLU A 166 -7.03 10.48 -13.52
N PHE A 167 -6.83 9.77 -12.41
CA PHE A 167 -5.86 8.67 -12.37
C PHE A 167 -6.36 7.39 -13.03
N ALA A 168 -7.68 7.18 -13.09
CA ALA A 168 -8.25 5.92 -13.54
C ALA A 168 -9.45 6.07 -14.49
N LEU A 169 -9.78 7.29 -14.93
CA LEU A 169 -10.81 7.54 -15.93
C LEU A 169 -10.22 8.21 -17.19
N PRO A 170 -10.72 7.89 -18.39
CA PRO A 170 -11.81 6.93 -18.67
C PRO A 170 -11.39 5.46 -18.46
N VAL A 171 -12.34 4.59 -18.09
CA VAL A 171 -12.09 3.21 -17.63
C VAL A 171 -11.38 2.37 -18.70
N ASN A 172 -11.75 2.55 -19.97
CA ASN A 172 -11.32 1.67 -21.07
C ASN A 172 -10.08 2.19 -21.82
N GLU A 173 -9.37 3.19 -21.28
CA GLU A 173 -8.27 3.84 -21.98
C GLU A 173 -6.89 3.55 -21.38
N GLY A 174 -5.96 3.13 -22.25
CA GLY A 174 -4.54 3.05 -21.94
C GLY A 174 -4.20 2.34 -20.63
N GLN A 175 -3.53 3.07 -19.73
CA GLN A 175 -3.08 2.57 -18.43
C GLN A 175 -4.21 2.53 -17.38
N HIS A 176 -5.30 3.28 -17.56
CA HIS A 176 -6.40 3.36 -16.60
C HIS A 176 -7.08 2.01 -16.43
N ALA A 177 -7.27 1.26 -17.52
CA ALA A 177 -7.89 -0.07 -17.50
C ALA A 177 -7.18 -1.06 -16.55
N ALA A 178 -5.88 -0.87 -16.29
CA ALA A 178 -5.10 -1.72 -15.39
C ALA A 178 -5.36 -1.41 -13.90
N LEU A 179 -5.97 -0.26 -13.59
CA LEU A 179 -6.31 0.19 -12.24
C LEU A 179 -7.71 -0.25 -11.80
N TRP A 180 -8.52 -0.78 -12.71
CA TRP A 180 -9.83 -1.34 -12.40
C TRP A 180 -9.72 -2.83 -12.13
N HIS A 181 -10.21 -3.30 -10.98
CA HIS A 181 -10.06 -4.69 -10.53
C HIS A 181 -11.41 -5.35 -10.24
N PRO A 182 -11.57 -6.67 -10.38
CA PRO A 182 -12.78 -7.35 -9.93
C PRO A 182 -13.10 -7.04 -8.46
N LEU A 183 -14.38 -6.86 -8.12
CA LEU A 183 -14.79 -6.47 -6.76
C LEU A 183 -14.27 -7.43 -5.69
N GLU A 184 -14.24 -8.73 -5.95
CA GLU A 184 -13.68 -9.71 -5.01
C GLU A 184 -12.18 -9.46 -4.70
N THR A 185 -11.44 -8.83 -5.62
CA THR A 185 -10.04 -8.45 -5.41
C THR A 185 -9.96 -7.31 -4.39
N VAL A 186 -10.83 -6.30 -4.53
CA VAL A 186 -10.86 -5.15 -3.62
C VAL A 186 -11.27 -5.57 -2.21
N LEU A 187 -12.33 -6.37 -2.09
CA LEU A 187 -12.78 -6.88 -0.80
C LEU A 187 -11.72 -7.81 -0.16
N SER A 188 -11.05 -8.64 -0.95
CA SER A 188 -9.95 -9.49 -0.45
C SER A 188 -8.78 -8.67 0.07
N ASN A 189 -8.44 -7.57 -0.61
CA ASN A 189 -7.39 -6.67 -0.15
C ASN A 189 -7.73 -6.06 1.23
N TRP A 190 -8.94 -5.54 1.41
CA TRP A 190 -9.37 -4.97 2.69
C TRP A 190 -9.35 -6.00 3.82
N ILE A 191 -9.75 -7.24 3.54
CA ILE A 191 -9.64 -8.35 4.48
C ILE A 191 -8.17 -8.69 4.80
N ASN A 192 -7.28 -8.63 3.80
CA ASN A 192 -5.85 -8.85 4.02
C ASN A 192 -5.25 -7.77 4.93
N LEU A 193 -5.65 -6.50 4.79
CA LEU A 193 -5.24 -5.42 5.71
C LEU A 193 -5.67 -5.69 7.15
N ILE A 194 -6.87 -6.25 7.35
CA ILE A 194 -7.35 -6.68 8.67
C ILE A 194 -6.51 -7.84 9.22
N ARG A 195 -6.27 -8.86 8.40
CA ARG A 195 -5.50 -10.05 8.79
C ARG A 195 -4.05 -9.72 9.13
N LEU A 196 -3.45 -8.78 8.39
CA LEU A 196 -2.13 -8.22 8.63
C LEU A 196 -2.07 -7.40 9.93
N GLY A 197 -3.23 -7.00 10.46
CA GLY A 197 -3.35 -6.12 11.62
C GLY A 197 -3.12 -4.64 11.29
N LYS A 198 -3.06 -4.28 10.01
CA LYS A 198 -2.89 -2.90 9.54
C LYS A 198 -4.13 -2.07 9.85
N THR A 199 -5.32 -2.65 9.69
CA THR A 199 -6.59 -2.04 10.12
C THR A 199 -7.26 -2.89 11.17
N LYS A 200 -7.87 -2.24 12.16
CA LYS A 200 -8.56 -2.95 13.24
C LYS A 200 -9.73 -2.16 13.76
N VAL A 201 -10.85 -2.83 14.00
CA VAL A 201 -11.96 -2.26 14.77
C VAL A 201 -11.65 -2.39 16.25
N THR A 202 -11.76 -1.28 16.97
CA THR A 202 -11.63 -1.22 18.43
C THR A 202 -12.82 -0.46 19.01
N PRO A 203 -13.28 -0.82 20.23
CA PRO A 203 -14.40 -0.12 20.86
C PRO A 203 -14.17 1.39 20.93
N HIS A 204 -15.23 2.18 20.74
CA HIS A 204 -15.17 3.65 20.65
C HIS A 204 -14.33 4.28 21.76
N ASP A 205 -14.56 3.88 23.02
CA ASP A 205 -13.93 4.48 24.20
C ASP A 205 -12.49 4.01 24.46
N THR A 206 -11.98 3.05 23.68
CA THR A 206 -10.59 2.59 23.78
C THR A 206 -9.70 3.52 22.98
N PRO A 207 -8.68 4.19 23.53
CA PRO A 207 -7.76 4.98 22.72
C PRO A 207 -7.04 4.11 21.67
N SER A 208 -6.74 4.68 20.51
CA SER A 208 -5.82 4.07 19.54
C SER A 208 -4.41 3.99 20.15
N GLN A 209 -3.59 3.06 19.67
CA GLN A 209 -2.26 2.78 20.22
C GLN A 209 -1.34 4.01 20.21
N TYR A 210 -1.47 4.84 19.20
CA TYR A 210 -0.64 6.03 19.00
C TYR A 210 -1.43 7.34 19.13
N GLY A 211 -2.70 7.28 19.54
CA GLY A 211 -3.55 8.47 19.68
C GLY A 211 -4.11 9.01 18.36
N SER A 212 -3.99 8.27 17.25
CA SER A 212 -4.68 8.56 15.99
C SER A 212 -6.20 8.62 16.16
N GLU A 213 -6.84 9.51 15.41
CA GLU A 213 -8.29 9.52 15.27
C GLU A 213 -8.76 8.20 14.65
N LYS A 214 -9.87 7.66 15.17
CA LYS A 214 -10.48 6.47 14.62
C LYS A 214 -11.54 6.87 13.61
N ILE A 215 -11.50 6.26 12.43
CA ILE A 215 -12.52 6.49 11.41
C ILE A 215 -13.86 5.90 11.86
N GLY A 216 -14.91 6.71 11.77
CA GLY A 216 -16.22 6.42 12.36
C GLY A 216 -16.15 6.06 13.84
N GLY A 217 -15.16 6.59 14.56
CA GLY A 217 -14.95 6.33 15.98
C GLY A 217 -14.46 4.91 16.33
N ARG A 218 -14.25 4.00 15.36
CA ARG A 218 -13.95 2.58 15.65
C ARG A 218 -12.80 1.98 14.85
N TRP A 219 -12.64 2.37 13.60
CA TRP A 219 -11.57 1.85 12.77
C TRP A 219 -10.24 2.54 13.08
N GLU A 220 -9.26 1.75 13.48
CA GLU A 220 -7.92 2.19 13.78
C GLU A 220 -6.96 1.72 12.69
N TRP A 221 -6.11 2.64 12.23
CA TRP A 221 -4.98 2.35 11.36
C TRP A 221 -3.70 2.16 12.19
N ARG A 222 -3.00 1.06 11.95
CA ARG A 222 -1.73 0.73 12.61
C ARG A 222 -0.56 1.10 11.69
N PRO A 223 0.44 1.86 12.19
CA PRO A 223 1.62 2.22 11.40
C PRO A 223 2.38 1.04 10.82
N TYR A 224 2.49 -0.05 11.58
CA TYR A 224 2.99 -1.35 11.13
C TYR A 224 2.53 -2.44 12.10
N GLY A 225 2.72 -3.71 11.73
CA GLY A 225 2.49 -4.87 12.60
C GLY A 225 3.66 -5.86 12.64
N ASP A 226 3.62 -6.80 13.59
CA ASP A 226 4.65 -7.84 13.74
C ASP A 226 4.78 -8.74 12.50
N ALA A 227 3.65 -9.02 11.84
CA ALA A 227 3.62 -9.77 10.58
C ALA A 227 4.39 -9.03 9.49
N GLN A 228 4.19 -7.72 9.32
CA GLN A 228 4.93 -6.91 8.33
C GLN A 228 6.43 -6.90 8.60
N VAL A 229 6.85 -6.85 9.88
CA VAL A 229 8.27 -6.96 10.23
C VAL A 229 8.80 -8.35 9.88
N ALA A 230 8.05 -9.41 10.18
CA ALA A 230 8.46 -10.78 9.87
C ALA A 230 8.57 -11.04 8.36
N ASP A 231 7.60 -10.56 7.57
CA ASP A 231 7.59 -10.70 6.12
C ASP A 231 8.77 -9.94 5.48
N CYS A 232 9.07 -8.73 5.97
CA CYS A 232 10.23 -7.97 5.52
C CYS A 232 11.56 -8.65 5.86
N ILE A 233 11.69 -9.24 7.05
CA ILE A 233 12.87 -10.04 7.42
C ILE A 233 12.99 -11.27 6.52
N ALA A 234 11.88 -11.95 6.21
CA ALA A 234 11.90 -13.11 5.31
C ALA A 234 12.33 -12.71 3.89
N ALA A 235 11.84 -11.59 3.35
CA ALA A 235 12.27 -11.07 2.06
C ALA A 235 13.76 -10.67 2.05
N TRP A 236 14.24 -10.07 3.14
CA TRP A 236 15.66 -9.79 3.34
C TRP A 236 16.52 -11.05 3.34
N ASP A 237 16.12 -12.07 4.09
CA ASP A 237 16.86 -13.34 4.18
C ASP A 237 16.94 -14.01 2.81
N GLN A 238 15.84 -14.02 2.05
CA GLN A 238 15.80 -14.57 0.70
C GLN A 238 16.67 -13.80 -0.29
N LEU A 239 16.69 -12.46 -0.22
CA LEU A 239 17.61 -11.64 -1.03
C LEU A 239 19.07 -11.97 -0.69
N CYS A 240 19.39 -12.06 0.60
CA CYS A 240 20.74 -12.39 1.04
C CYS A 240 21.15 -13.79 0.57
N ASP A 241 20.26 -14.78 0.66
CA ASP A 241 20.49 -16.14 0.18
C ASP A 241 20.75 -16.15 -1.34
N ALA A 242 19.97 -15.38 -2.12
CA ALA A 242 20.13 -15.29 -3.57
C ALA A 242 21.48 -14.68 -3.99
N ILE A 243 21.97 -13.67 -3.25
CA ILE A 243 23.28 -13.05 -3.47
C ILE A 243 24.41 -13.97 -3.00
N GLU A 244 24.31 -14.56 -1.80
CA GLU A 244 25.33 -15.45 -1.24
C GLU A 244 25.53 -16.70 -2.10
N ALA A 245 24.44 -17.29 -2.62
CA ALA A 245 24.49 -18.42 -3.55
C ALA A 245 25.26 -18.13 -4.85
N ARG A 246 25.38 -16.85 -5.22
CA ARG A 246 26.10 -16.37 -6.41
C ARG A 246 27.44 -15.70 -6.08
N THR A 247 27.79 -15.58 -4.80
CA THR A 247 29.04 -14.95 -4.35
C THR A 247 30.21 -15.95 -4.43
N PRO A 248 31.29 -15.65 -5.17
CA PRO A 248 32.46 -16.52 -5.23
C PRO A 248 33.12 -16.68 -3.85
N ASN A 249 33.42 -17.92 -3.45
CA ASN A 249 34.09 -18.28 -2.18
C ASN A 249 33.28 -18.02 -0.88
N ALA A 250 31.95 -18.06 -0.93
CA ALA A 250 31.14 -18.04 0.28
C ALA A 250 31.54 -19.19 1.24
N THR A 251 31.87 -18.87 2.49
CA THR A 251 32.19 -19.84 3.54
C THR A 251 30.93 -20.37 4.21
N ASP A 252 30.80 -21.68 4.43
CA ASP A 252 29.58 -22.33 4.95
C ASP A 252 29.23 -22.03 6.44
N GLN A 253 29.88 -21.08 7.12
CA GLN A 253 29.57 -20.80 8.51
C GLN A 253 28.34 -19.88 8.66
N PRO A 254 27.29 -20.27 9.41
CA PRO A 254 26.14 -19.42 9.63
C PRO A 254 26.54 -18.18 10.45
N GLN A 255 26.24 -16.99 9.93
CA GLN A 255 26.40 -15.73 10.65
C GLN A 255 25.04 -15.35 11.24
N SER A 256 24.96 -15.32 12.57
CA SER A 256 23.72 -15.06 13.33
C SER A 256 23.66 -13.63 13.88
N GLU A 257 24.59 -12.76 13.49
CA GLU A 257 24.61 -11.38 13.98
C GLU A 257 23.53 -10.54 13.27
N PRO A 258 22.82 -9.65 14.00
CA PRO A 258 21.89 -8.73 13.38
C PRO A 258 22.63 -7.68 12.53
N LEU A 259 21.92 -7.03 11.60
CA LEU A 259 22.45 -5.92 10.81
C LEU A 259 23.10 -4.87 11.69
N LEU A 260 22.42 -4.47 12.77
CA LEU A 260 22.91 -3.54 13.78
C LEU A 260 22.54 -4.01 15.19
N THR A 261 23.42 -3.74 16.15
CA THR A 261 23.14 -4.01 17.56
C THR A 261 22.25 -2.90 18.16
N PRO A 262 21.48 -3.19 19.22
CA PRO A 262 20.70 -2.17 19.92
C PRO A 262 21.52 -0.94 20.33
N ALA A 263 22.77 -1.14 20.77
CA ALA A 263 23.66 -0.04 21.16
C ALA A 263 24.00 0.92 20.01
N VAL A 264 24.12 0.42 18.78
CA VAL A 264 24.36 1.26 17.59
C VAL A 264 23.10 2.04 17.22
N LEU A 265 21.93 1.41 17.30
CA LEU A 265 20.64 2.06 17.04
C LEU A 265 20.35 3.18 18.07
N ASP A 266 20.66 2.93 19.34
CA ASP A 266 20.55 3.91 20.42
C ASP A 266 21.51 5.10 20.21
N ALA A 267 22.78 4.83 19.88
CA ALA A 267 23.77 5.87 19.59
C ALA A 267 23.38 6.76 18.39
N ALA A 268 22.62 6.21 17.44
CA ALA A 268 22.08 6.94 16.30
C ALA A 268 20.69 7.54 16.53
N SER A 269 20.12 7.40 17.74
CA SER A 269 18.78 7.89 18.09
C SER A 269 17.67 7.38 17.17
N VAL A 270 17.79 6.12 16.71
CA VAL A 270 16.76 5.45 15.92
C VAL A 270 15.59 5.08 16.86
N PRO A 271 14.38 5.61 16.66
CA PRO A 271 13.25 5.35 17.56
C PRO A 271 12.74 3.91 17.45
N ASP A 272 12.03 3.46 18.48
CA ASP A 272 11.29 2.21 18.42
C ASP A 272 10.26 2.27 17.30
N GLY A 273 10.25 1.26 16.43
CA GLY A 273 9.50 1.26 15.18
C GLY A 273 9.86 0.16 14.21
N PHE A 274 9.24 0.19 13.04
CA PHE A 274 9.46 -0.79 11.96
C PHE A 274 10.94 -0.86 11.57
N ALA A 275 11.56 0.29 11.27
CA ALA A 275 12.96 0.36 10.85
C ALA A 275 13.92 -0.22 11.92
N ARG A 276 13.70 0.11 13.20
CA ARG A 276 14.50 -0.41 14.31
C ARG A 276 14.29 -1.92 14.48
N ALA A 277 13.05 -2.38 14.41
CA ALA A 277 12.71 -3.80 14.52
C ALA A 277 13.35 -4.62 13.39
N PHE A 278 13.31 -4.11 12.16
CA PHE A 278 14.00 -4.70 11.02
C PHE A 278 15.52 -4.75 11.22
N LEU A 279 16.17 -3.61 11.47
CA LEU A 279 17.63 -3.51 11.60
C LEU A 279 18.19 -4.34 12.78
N ALA A 280 17.43 -4.51 13.85
CA ALA A 280 17.84 -5.28 15.03
C ALA A 280 17.65 -6.80 14.88
N ARG A 281 16.86 -7.26 13.89
CA ARG A 281 16.47 -8.68 13.73
C ARG A 281 16.96 -9.29 12.42
N ALA A 282 17.03 -8.51 11.35
CA ALA A 282 17.53 -8.95 10.05
C ALA A 282 19.01 -9.38 10.18
N ARG A 283 19.37 -10.51 9.58
CA ARG A 283 20.75 -11.04 9.65
C ARG A 283 21.71 -10.14 8.88
N ARG A 284 22.96 -10.05 9.33
CA ARG A 284 24.03 -9.42 8.55
C ARG A 284 24.64 -10.43 7.58
N PRO A 285 24.58 -10.18 6.25
CA PRO A 285 25.12 -11.10 5.26
C PRO A 285 26.63 -10.95 5.13
N ARG A 286 27.25 -11.85 4.35
CA ARG A 286 28.72 -11.93 4.19
C ARG A 286 29.30 -11.00 3.13
N PHE A 287 28.45 -10.24 2.46
CA PHE A 287 28.81 -9.31 1.38
C PHE A 287 28.55 -7.85 1.80
N GLY A 288 29.12 -6.90 1.07
CA GLY A 288 29.01 -5.48 1.39
C GLY A 288 27.89 -4.74 0.65
N HIS A 289 27.49 -5.21 -0.54
CA HIS A 289 26.60 -4.52 -1.46
C HIS A 289 25.33 -5.33 -1.74
N ILE A 290 24.18 -4.72 -1.47
CA ILE A 290 22.86 -5.38 -1.60
C ILE A 290 22.19 -5.11 -2.95
N ALA A 291 22.62 -4.06 -3.63
CA ALA A 291 22.13 -3.57 -4.92
C ALA A 291 23.24 -2.68 -5.54
N PRO A 292 23.16 -2.33 -6.83
CA PRO A 292 24.20 -1.53 -7.49
C PRO A 292 24.47 -0.22 -6.75
N GLY A 293 25.69 -0.08 -6.21
CA GLY A 293 26.11 1.09 -5.44
C GLY A 293 25.43 1.32 -4.09
N LEU A 294 24.70 0.34 -3.54
CA LEU A 294 24.08 0.42 -2.20
C LEU A 294 24.74 -0.57 -1.24
N ALA A 295 25.20 -0.06 -0.10
CA ALA A 295 25.95 -0.81 0.89
C ALA A 295 25.10 -1.22 2.11
N LEU A 296 25.58 -2.20 2.87
CA LEU A 296 25.08 -2.48 4.21
C LEU A 296 25.27 -1.28 5.15
N PRO A 297 24.40 -1.09 6.16
CA PRO A 297 24.63 -0.10 7.18
C PRO A 297 25.93 -0.42 7.95
N PRO A 298 26.75 0.60 8.26
CA PRO A 298 27.99 0.41 9.01
C PRO A 298 27.69 -0.05 10.44
N SER A 299 28.40 -1.07 10.91
CA SER A 299 28.26 -1.55 12.30
C SER A 299 28.94 -0.62 13.32
N ASN A 300 29.76 0.33 12.86
CA ASN A 300 30.36 1.34 13.72
C ASN A 300 29.31 2.41 14.08
N ALA A 301 29.12 2.66 15.38
CA ALA A 301 28.13 3.61 15.87
C ALA A 301 28.32 5.04 15.33
N ALA A 302 29.56 5.56 15.31
CA ALA A 302 29.82 6.93 14.86
C ALA A 302 29.57 7.09 13.35
N GLU A 303 29.97 6.10 12.56
CA GLU A 303 29.71 6.08 11.12
C GLU A 303 28.21 6.00 10.84
N PHE A 304 27.48 5.11 11.51
CA PHE A 304 26.03 4.97 11.34
C PHE A 304 25.30 6.24 11.76
N THR A 305 25.62 6.82 12.92
CA THR A 305 25.05 8.08 13.39
C THR A 305 25.25 9.21 12.38
N SER A 306 26.39 9.26 11.67
CA SER A 306 26.67 10.30 10.68
C SER A 306 25.75 10.26 9.44
N LEU A 307 25.14 9.10 9.16
CA LEU A 307 24.18 8.91 8.07
C LEU A 307 22.77 9.37 8.45
N GLN A 308 22.43 9.35 9.75
CA GLN A 308 21.09 9.62 10.25
C GLN A 308 20.81 11.12 10.43
N ARG A 309 20.90 11.89 9.33
CA ARG A 309 20.74 13.36 9.34
C ARG A 309 19.37 13.82 9.84
N PHE A 310 18.31 13.10 9.46
CA PHE A 310 16.95 13.39 9.94
C PHE A 310 16.79 13.08 11.43
N ALA A 311 17.38 11.96 11.89
CA ALA A 311 17.35 11.53 13.28
C ALA A 311 18.05 12.51 14.25
N GLN A 312 18.88 13.42 13.75
CA GLN A 312 19.56 14.46 14.54
C GLN A 312 18.77 15.77 14.67
N GLN A 313 17.68 15.95 13.91
CA GLN A 313 16.87 17.18 14.01
C GLN A 313 15.98 17.18 15.27
N GLN A 314 15.91 18.33 15.95
CA GLN A 314 15.28 18.47 17.28
C GLN A 314 13.76 18.66 17.27
N GLN A 315 13.14 18.93 16.12
CA GLN A 315 11.70 19.20 16.04
C GLN A 315 10.95 17.91 15.68
N ARG A 316 10.59 17.13 16.70
CA ARG A 316 9.69 15.98 16.54
C ARG A 316 8.55 16.07 17.54
N GLY A 317 7.33 15.88 17.05
CA GLY A 317 6.21 15.47 17.86
C GLY A 317 6.46 14.10 18.50
N PRO A 318 5.71 13.76 19.56
CA PRO A 318 5.89 12.49 20.28
C PRO A 318 5.60 11.25 19.41
N GLN A 319 4.83 11.40 18.33
CA GLN A 319 4.47 10.33 17.40
C GLN A 319 5.22 10.39 16.06
N ASP A 320 6.11 11.37 15.88
CA ASP A 320 6.86 11.52 14.64
C ASP A 320 8.03 10.54 14.58
N ILE A 321 8.10 9.80 13.47
CA ILE A 321 9.20 8.90 13.15
C ILE A 321 10.01 9.54 12.02
N PRO A 322 11.32 9.84 12.22
CA PRO A 322 12.16 10.37 11.16
C PRO A 322 12.52 9.30 10.15
N PRO A 323 12.87 9.69 8.91
CA PRO A 323 13.54 8.81 7.98
C PRO A 323 14.85 8.27 8.56
N VAL A 324 15.03 6.95 8.49
CA VAL A 324 16.25 6.24 8.89
C VAL A 324 16.93 5.73 7.63
N CYS A 325 18.19 6.09 7.41
CA CYS A 325 18.99 5.52 6.33
C CYS A 325 19.26 4.05 6.64
N LEU A 326 18.60 3.16 5.89
CA LEU A 326 18.70 1.70 6.02
C LEU A 326 19.92 1.18 5.26
N PHE A 327 20.08 1.63 4.01
CA PHE A 327 21.13 1.18 3.09
C PHE A 327 21.74 2.38 2.35
N PRO A 328 22.89 2.91 2.80
CA PRO A 328 23.51 4.08 2.19
C PRO A 328 24.14 3.78 0.83
N ALA A 329 24.33 4.81 0.02
CA ALA A 329 25.20 4.74 -1.15
C ALA A 329 26.63 4.36 -0.73
N ALA A 330 27.21 3.38 -1.42
CA ALA A 330 28.53 2.85 -1.10
C ALA A 330 29.65 3.88 -1.28
N GLN A 331 29.49 4.79 -2.25
CA GLN A 331 30.42 5.87 -2.49
C GLN A 331 30.10 7.08 -1.58
N SER A 332 31.07 7.44 -0.74
CA SER A 332 30.95 8.61 0.14
C SER A 332 30.78 9.92 -0.65
N GLY A 333 29.96 10.83 -0.13
CA GLY A 333 29.74 12.15 -0.71
C GLY A 333 28.69 12.22 -1.82
N LEU A 334 28.06 11.10 -2.18
CA LEU A 334 26.86 11.12 -3.01
C LEU A 334 25.67 11.54 -2.16
N GLU A 335 25.04 12.64 -2.54
CA GLU A 335 23.92 13.23 -1.82
C GLU A 335 22.73 13.44 -2.76
N ALA A 336 21.53 13.19 -2.23
CA ALA A 336 20.27 13.52 -2.89
C ALA A 336 19.83 14.94 -2.50
N ASP A 337 19.26 15.67 -3.46
CA ASP A 337 18.63 16.97 -3.21
C ASP A 337 17.20 16.75 -2.70
N VAL A 338 16.94 17.17 -1.47
CA VAL A 338 15.63 17.04 -0.81
C VAL A 338 14.95 18.40 -0.65
N THR A 339 15.23 19.33 -1.56
CA THR A 339 14.56 20.64 -1.62
C THR A 339 13.39 20.67 -2.62
N GLY A 340 12.52 21.66 -2.47
CA GLY A 340 11.46 21.95 -3.44
C GLY A 340 10.21 21.08 -3.30
N SER A 341 9.41 21.06 -4.36
CA SER A 341 8.10 20.37 -4.41
C SER A 341 8.19 18.85 -4.39
N PHE A 342 9.34 18.29 -4.78
CA PHE A 342 9.59 16.85 -4.83
C PHE A 342 10.30 16.32 -3.57
N ASN A 343 10.39 17.13 -2.50
CA ASN A 343 10.95 16.67 -1.24
C ASN A 343 10.06 15.54 -0.67
N PRO A 344 10.55 14.30 -0.56
CA PRO A 344 9.76 13.19 -0.02
C PRO A 344 9.48 13.34 1.48
N PHE A 345 10.20 14.25 2.17
CA PHE A 345 10.11 14.46 3.62
C PHE A 345 9.85 15.95 3.93
N PRO A 346 8.65 16.47 3.63
CA PRO A 346 8.35 17.91 3.71
C PRO A 346 8.52 18.49 5.12
N SER A 347 8.30 17.69 6.17
CA SER A 347 8.50 18.08 7.57
C SER A 347 9.96 18.40 7.92
N TYR A 348 10.93 18.06 7.05
CA TYR A 348 12.37 18.27 7.26
C TYR A 348 12.98 19.27 6.27
N SER A 349 12.21 20.31 5.89
CA SER A 349 12.63 21.37 4.94
C SER A 349 13.89 22.15 5.34
N GLY A 350 14.39 22.00 6.57
CA GLY A 350 15.68 22.56 7.01
C GLY A 350 16.91 21.82 6.47
N LEU A 351 16.74 20.65 5.85
CA LEU A 351 17.79 19.92 5.16
C LEU A 351 17.65 20.11 3.65
N SER A 352 18.75 20.44 2.99
CA SER A 352 18.77 20.53 1.52
C SER A 352 19.37 19.31 0.85
N ARG A 353 20.34 18.68 1.50
CA ARG A 353 21.05 17.51 0.98
C ARG A 353 21.26 16.47 2.06
N VAL A 354 21.05 15.23 1.69
CA VAL A 354 21.26 14.06 2.55
C VAL A 354 21.98 12.98 1.77
N PRO A 355 22.70 12.06 2.43
CA PRO A 355 23.32 10.93 1.73
C PRO A 355 22.31 10.20 0.84
N ALA A 356 22.72 9.80 -0.37
CA ALA A 356 21.90 8.94 -1.20
C ALA A 356 21.78 7.54 -0.58
N GLY A 357 20.68 6.83 -0.85
CA GLY A 357 20.44 5.49 -0.30
C GLY A 357 18.96 5.17 -0.07
N VAL A 358 18.68 4.02 0.53
CA VAL A 358 17.32 3.63 0.96
C VAL A 358 17.05 4.15 2.36
N TYR A 359 15.95 4.86 2.50
CA TYR A 359 15.46 5.40 3.76
C TYR A 359 14.11 4.76 4.11
N SER A 360 13.85 4.57 5.41
CA SER A 360 12.48 4.36 5.89
C SER A 360 11.64 5.62 5.65
N GLU A 361 10.33 5.46 5.61
CA GLU A 361 9.41 6.60 5.50
C GLU A 361 9.46 7.52 6.74
N SER A 362 9.19 8.81 6.52
CA SER A 362 8.82 9.77 7.56
C SER A 362 7.32 9.70 7.81
N ILE A 363 6.90 9.39 9.03
CA ILE A 363 5.47 9.37 9.38
C ILE A 363 5.19 10.08 10.70
N SER A 364 3.95 10.51 10.88
CA SER A 364 3.39 10.68 12.22
C SER A 364 2.47 9.49 12.51
N ARG A 365 2.71 8.78 13.60
CA ARG A 365 1.93 7.57 13.92
C ARG A 365 0.48 7.84 14.31
N ASP A 366 0.17 9.08 14.66
CA ASP A 366 -1.18 9.55 14.92
C ASP A 366 -1.91 10.05 13.65
N SER A 367 -1.24 10.12 12.50
CA SER A 367 -1.89 10.45 11.24
C SER A 367 -2.66 9.25 10.68
N TYR A 368 -3.69 9.52 9.89
CA TYR A 368 -4.36 8.48 9.12
C TYR A 368 -3.44 7.88 8.05
N ASP A 369 -3.77 6.67 7.61
CA ASP A 369 -3.19 5.97 6.44
C ASP A 369 -1.65 5.99 6.30
N ASN A 370 -0.93 6.03 7.43
CA ASN A 370 0.52 6.06 7.41
C ASN A 370 1.15 4.66 7.17
N ALA A 371 2.36 4.63 6.62
CA ALA A 371 3.04 3.36 6.31
C ALA A 371 4.49 3.39 6.78
N GLU A 372 4.71 3.03 8.04
CA GLU A 372 6.06 2.97 8.63
C GLU A 372 6.94 1.88 8.00
N GLU A 373 6.29 0.85 7.43
CA GLU A 373 6.91 -0.19 6.60
C GLU A 373 7.37 0.31 5.23
N GLY A 374 7.02 1.55 4.89
CA GLY A 374 7.37 2.19 3.64
C GLY A 374 8.85 2.55 3.52
N PHE A 375 9.29 2.77 2.28
CA PHE A 375 10.64 3.23 1.99
C PHE A 375 10.68 4.32 0.92
N ARG A 376 11.79 5.06 0.87
CA ARG A 376 12.17 5.94 -0.24
C ARG A 376 13.60 5.62 -0.67
N LEU A 377 13.83 5.38 -1.96
CA LEU A 377 15.17 5.29 -2.54
C LEU A 377 15.58 6.68 -3.01
N LEU A 378 16.48 7.33 -2.27
CA LEU A 378 17.01 8.64 -2.62
C LEU A 378 18.19 8.51 -3.57
N LEU A 379 18.03 8.98 -4.80
CA LEU A 379 19.07 8.99 -5.82
C LEU A 379 19.85 10.32 -5.80
N PRO A 380 21.16 10.31 -6.12
CA PRO A 380 21.96 11.53 -6.20
C PRO A 380 21.71 12.33 -7.49
N PHE A 381 20.67 11.99 -8.23
CA PHE A 381 20.24 12.60 -9.48
C PHE A 381 18.73 12.51 -9.62
N GLY A 382 18.12 13.48 -10.29
CA GLY A 382 16.72 13.42 -10.66
C GLY A 382 16.50 12.51 -11.86
N LEU A 383 15.44 11.72 -11.82
CA LEU A 383 14.95 10.92 -12.95
C LEU A 383 14.30 11.81 -14.00
N GLN A 384 14.26 11.38 -15.25
CA GLN A 384 13.57 12.11 -16.32
C GLN A 384 12.07 11.80 -16.35
N GLY A 385 11.68 10.58 -15.95
CA GLY A 385 10.31 10.13 -16.11
C GLY A 385 10.05 9.78 -17.57
N TYR A 386 9.14 10.50 -18.23
CA TYR A 386 8.86 10.27 -19.64
C TYR A 386 10.06 10.61 -20.54
N VAL A 387 10.53 9.65 -21.35
CA VAL A 387 11.63 9.82 -22.30
C VAL A 387 11.26 9.22 -23.66
N GLY A 388 10.80 10.03 -24.62
CA GLY A 388 10.58 9.59 -26.00
C GLY A 388 9.56 10.40 -26.81
N ASP A 389 9.46 10.09 -28.11
CA ASP A 389 8.29 10.41 -28.96
C ASP A 389 7.34 9.19 -28.93
N GLU A 390 6.05 9.38 -29.24
CA GLU A 390 4.92 8.43 -29.00
C GLU A 390 5.14 6.95 -29.38
N GLU A 391 6.13 6.62 -30.22
CA GLU A 391 6.42 5.25 -30.70
C GLU A 391 7.34 4.42 -29.77
N ASP A 392 8.18 5.04 -28.92
CA ASP A 392 9.12 4.36 -28.01
C ASP A 392 8.89 4.78 -26.55
N LEU A 393 7.91 4.15 -25.89
CA LEU A 393 7.53 4.42 -24.48
C LEU A 393 8.61 3.97 -23.48
N ALA A 394 9.72 4.70 -23.41
CA ALA A 394 10.77 4.58 -22.40
C ALA A 394 10.54 5.57 -21.25
N GLY A 395 11.10 5.27 -20.08
CA GLY A 395 11.00 6.15 -18.93
C GLY A 395 10.68 5.48 -17.61
N ALA A 396 11.13 6.09 -16.52
CA ALA A 396 10.93 5.58 -15.17
C ALA A 396 9.45 5.71 -14.75
N ARG A 397 8.93 4.67 -14.09
CA ARG A 397 7.50 4.56 -13.76
C ARG A 397 7.27 4.12 -12.32
N LYS A 398 6.16 4.57 -11.76
CA LYS A 398 5.58 4.07 -10.51
C LYS A 398 4.80 2.77 -10.77
N SER A 399 4.38 2.10 -9.71
CA SER A 399 3.76 0.77 -9.77
C SER A 399 2.43 0.79 -10.54
N ASP A 400 1.67 1.88 -10.41
CA ASP A 400 0.44 2.18 -11.17
C ASP A 400 0.66 2.37 -12.69
N GLY A 401 1.91 2.44 -13.13
CA GLY A 401 2.29 2.63 -14.53
C GLY A 401 2.49 4.08 -14.94
N SER A 402 2.10 5.05 -14.10
CA SER A 402 2.37 6.47 -14.34
C SER A 402 3.87 6.76 -14.30
N PHE A 403 4.30 7.77 -15.05
CA PHE A 403 5.70 8.19 -15.02
C PHE A 403 6.05 8.81 -13.66
N VAL A 404 7.31 8.65 -13.26
CA VAL A 404 7.85 9.47 -12.17
C VAL A 404 7.94 10.93 -12.64
N GLU A 405 7.83 11.87 -11.71
CA GLU A 405 7.96 13.29 -12.02
C GLU A 405 9.39 13.62 -12.46
N THR A 406 9.51 14.46 -13.49
CA THR A 406 10.81 14.90 -13.99
C THR A 406 11.57 15.67 -12.91
N GLY A 407 12.78 15.23 -12.61
CA GLY A 407 13.63 15.77 -11.54
C GLY A 407 13.45 15.09 -10.18
N SER A 408 12.48 14.18 -10.05
CA SER A 408 12.26 13.42 -8.82
C SER A 408 13.46 12.55 -8.46
N VAL A 409 13.87 12.61 -7.20
CA VAL A 409 14.98 11.81 -6.65
C VAL A 409 14.51 10.59 -5.84
N ALA A 410 13.19 10.44 -5.63
CA ALA A 410 12.64 9.54 -4.61
C ALA A 410 11.44 8.69 -5.05
N GLU A 411 10.90 8.90 -6.26
CA GLU A 411 9.70 8.19 -6.74
C GLU A 411 9.96 6.83 -7.38
N LEU A 412 11.23 6.45 -7.60
CA LEU A 412 11.53 5.12 -8.12
C LEU A 412 10.99 4.06 -7.17
N TYR A 413 10.36 3.02 -7.75
CA TYR A 413 9.72 1.92 -7.04
C TYR A 413 8.52 2.30 -6.16
N GLN A 414 7.99 3.52 -6.25
CA GLN A 414 6.81 3.92 -5.48
C GLN A 414 5.51 3.43 -6.12
N HIS A 415 4.42 3.40 -5.35
CA HIS A 415 3.13 2.91 -5.85
C HIS A 415 2.55 3.79 -6.95
N GLY A 416 2.52 5.11 -6.74
CA GLY A 416 1.57 5.96 -7.45
C GLY A 416 0.15 5.74 -6.90
N TYR A 417 -0.85 5.93 -7.75
CA TYR A 417 -2.26 5.77 -7.39
C TYR A 417 -2.61 4.33 -6.98
N LYS A 418 -3.48 4.18 -5.99
CA LYS A 418 -3.90 2.89 -5.41
C LYS A 418 -5.41 2.73 -5.55
N PRO A 419 -5.91 1.83 -6.42
CA PRO A 419 -7.34 1.70 -6.66
C PRO A 419 -8.09 0.91 -5.56
N PHE A 420 -7.48 0.73 -4.40
CA PHE A 420 -8.03 0.03 -3.23
C PHE A 420 -8.30 0.98 -2.05
N GLY A 421 -8.02 2.27 -2.21
CA GLY A 421 -8.12 3.29 -1.18
C GLY A 421 -6.78 3.66 -0.55
N GLY A 422 -6.81 4.76 0.19
CA GLY A 422 -5.65 5.40 0.79
C GLY A 422 -5.07 6.56 -0.04
N ASP A 423 -4.21 7.34 0.59
CA ASP A 423 -3.52 8.48 -0.02
C ASP A 423 -2.62 8.02 -1.18
N GLN A 424 -2.74 8.71 -2.32
CA GLN A 424 -1.95 8.49 -3.53
C GLN A 424 -0.43 8.53 -3.30
N ASN A 425 0.05 9.21 -2.25
CA ASN A 425 1.46 9.36 -1.93
C ASN A 425 1.98 8.30 -0.95
N ARG A 426 1.11 7.41 -0.45
CA ARG A 426 1.50 6.37 0.51
C ARG A 426 2.61 5.50 -0.08
N PRO A 427 3.77 5.35 0.60
CA PRO A 427 4.95 4.69 0.04
C PRO A 427 4.74 3.21 -0.25
N GLN A 428 5.60 2.68 -1.11
CA GLN A 428 5.74 1.24 -1.36
C GLN A 428 6.39 0.54 -0.15
N HIS A 429 6.06 -0.73 0.08
CA HIS A 429 6.57 -1.48 1.22
C HIS A 429 8.02 -1.91 0.98
N LEU A 430 8.85 -1.87 2.02
CA LEU A 430 10.25 -2.29 1.93
C LEU A 430 10.39 -3.76 1.50
N GLU A 431 9.50 -4.63 1.98
CA GLU A 431 9.44 -6.05 1.60
C GLU A 431 9.35 -6.23 0.07
N ARG A 432 8.51 -5.44 -0.60
CA ARG A 432 8.34 -5.47 -2.06
C ARG A 432 9.61 -5.07 -2.80
N LEU A 433 10.35 -4.07 -2.30
CA LEU A 433 11.64 -3.69 -2.86
C LEU A 433 12.65 -4.84 -2.78
N LEU A 434 12.75 -5.47 -1.62
CA LEU A 434 13.71 -6.56 -1.39
C LEU A 434 13.39 -7.77 -2.26
N ASN A 435 12.12 -8.13 -2.40
CA ASN A 435 11.67 -9.20 -3.29
C ASN A 435 11.91 -8.87 -4.77
N HIS A 436 11.72 -7.61 -5.18
CA HIS A 436 12.02 -7.17 -6.54
C HIS A 436 13.52 -7.27 -6.85
N TRP A 437 14.38 -6.77 -5.96
CA TRP A 437 15.83 -6.87 -6.10
C TRP A 437 16.32 -8.31 -6.11
N ARG A 438 15.68 -9.18 -5.33
CA ARG A 438 15.95 -10.62 -5.40
C ARG A 438 15.67 -11.16 -6.81
N GLY A 439 14.55 -10.78 -7.41
CA GLY A 439 14.22 -11.15 -8.80
C GLY A 439 15.32 -10.75 -9.79
N LEU A 440 15.83 -9.52 -9.69
CA LEU A 440 16.91 -9.03 -10.55
C LEU A 440 18.22 -9.82 -10.39
N VAL A 441 18.52 -10.27 -9.18
CA VAL A 441 19.66 -11.18 -8.91
C VAL A 441 19.38 -12.58 -9.44
N ASP A 442 18.18 -13.09 -9.21
CA ASP A 442 17.80 -14.46 -9.57
C ASP A 442 17.81 -14.68 -11.08
N GLU A 443 17.32 -13.69 -11.83
CA GLU A 443 17.30 -13.65 -13.30
C GLU A 443 18.66 -13.30 -13.93
N GLY A 444 19.67 -12.95 -13.11
CA GLY A 444 21.01 -12.59 -13.58
C GLY A 444 21.09 -11.24 -14.27
N ILE A 445 20.08 -10.38 -14.11
CA ILE A 445 20.08 -8.99 -14.58
C ILE A 445 21.14 -8.22 -13.80
N TRP A 446 21.14 -8.35 -12.48
CA TRP A 446 22.20 -7.86 -11.61
C TRP A 446 23.30 -8.89 -11.45
N ARG A 447 24.54 -8.49 -11.79
CA ARG A 447 25.71 -9.33 -11.61
C ARG A 447 26.12 -9.34 -10.14
N VAL A 448 26.56 -10.50 -9.65
CA VAL A 448 27.04 -10.68 -8.29
C VAL A 448 28.52 -11.03 -8.32
N GLY A 449 29.31 -10.26 -7.58
CA GLY A 449 30.75 -10.43 -7.42
C GLY A 449 31.15 -10.77 -5.98
N PRO A 450 32.44 -10.75 -5.64
CA PRO A 450 32.94 -11.12 -4.31
C PRO A 450 32.46 -10.24 -3.14
N GLN A 451 31.87 -9.08 -3.43
CA GLN A 451 31.38 -8.13 -2.43
C GLN A 451 29.85 -7.93 -2.50
N GLY A 452 29.14 -8.83 -3.20
CA GLY A 452 27.70 -8.75 -3.41
C GLY A 452 27.36 -8.22 -4.81
N VAL A 453 26.25 -7.50 -4.93
CA VAL A 453 25.80 -6.97 -6.23
C VAL A 453 26.80 -5.96 -6.79
N GLU A 454 27.17 -6.13 -8.05
CA GLU A 454 28.11 -5.25 -8.77
C GLU A 454 27.38 -4.03 -9.38
N GLY A 455 28.14 -2.98 -9.68
CA GLY A 455 27.64 -1.75 -10.29
C GLY A 455 27.72 -0.56 -9.33
N SER A 456 27.20 0.58 -9.79
CA SER A 456 27.14 1.81 -9.02
C SER A 456 25.70 2.31 -8.94
N ILE A 457 25.45 3.32 -8.12
CA ILE A 457 24.13 3.92 -7.98
C ILE A 457 23.65 4.55 -9.31
N GLU A 458 24.57 4.81 -10.25
CA GLU A 458 24.23 5.28 -11.59
C GLU A 458 23.49 4.22 -12.43
N THR A 459 23.56 2.93 -12.05
CA THR A 459 22.77 1.86 -12.69
C THR A 459 21.27 2.15 -12.65
N PHE A 460 20.77 2.83 -11.61
CA PHE A 460 19.35 3.22 -11.54
C PHE A 460 18.93 4.21 -12.63
N ARG A 461 19.85 4.85 -13.38
CA ARG A 461 19.49 5.66 -14.56
C ARG A 461 18.89 4.84 -15.68
N GLU A 462 19.13 3.54 -15.72
CA GLU A 462 18.51 2.63 -16.69
C GLU A 462 16.98 2.64 -16.56
N ALA A 463 16.43 3.08 -15.42
CA ALA A 463 15.00 3.32 -15.26
C ALA A 463 14.44 4.31 -16.30
N ASP A 464 15.23 5.31 -16.73
CA ASP A 464 14.84 6.30 -17.75
C ASP A 464 15.07 5.81 -19.19
N THR A 465 15.25 4.50 -19.39
CA THR A 465 15.55 3.91 -20.71
C THR A 465 14.52 2.83 -21.06
N THR A 466 14.75 2.10 -22.15
CA THR A 466 13.94 0.94 -22.52
C THR A 466 14.01 -0.21 -21.49
N HIS A 467 14.96 -0.15 -20.55
CA HIS A 467 15.11 -1.08 -19.43
C HIS A 467 14.22 -0.79 -18.22
N TRP A 468 13.34 0.22 -18.29
CA TRP A 468 12.49 0.65 -17.17
C TRP A 468 11.72 -0.46 -16.47
N ARG A 469 11.35 -1.53 -17.19
CA ARG A 469 10.64 -2.70 -16.63
C ARG A 469 11.42 -3.40 -15.51
N ASN A 470 12.75 -3.36 -15.55
CA ASN A 470 13.60 -3.89 -14.49
C ASN A 470 13.55 -3.03 -13.22
N TYR A 471 13.07 -1.78 -13.33
CA TYR A 471 12.99 -0.79 -12.26
C TYR A 471 11.53 -0.43 -11.90
N HIS A 472 10.60 -1.28 -12.32
CA HIS A 472 9.17 -1.18 -12.03
C HIS A 472 8.75 -2.34 -11.14
N ILE A 473 8.20 -2.03 -9.97
CA ILE A 473 7.55 -3.04 -9.13
C ILE A 473 6.12 -3.19 -9.64
N SER A 474 5.79 -4.41 -10.07
CA SER A 474 4.42 -4.71 -10.47
C SER A 474 3.46 -4.45 -9.29
N PRO A 475 2.31 -3.83 -9.56
CA PRO A 475 1.35 -3.52 -8.52
C PRO A 475 0.87 -4.80 -7.85
N SER A 476 1.07 -4.87 -6.54
CA SER A 476 0.45 -5.84 -5.66
C SER A 476 -0.14 -5.03 -4.51
N TRP A 477 -1.44 -5.11 -4.37
CA TRP A 477 -2.16 -4.23 -3.49
C TRP A 477 -2.50 -4.96 -2.21
#